data_AF-A0A6B3NHM1-F1
#
_entry.id   AF-A0A6B3NHM1-F1
#
_cell.length_a   1.000
_cell.length_b   1.000
_cell.length_c   1.000
_cell.angle_alpha   90.00
_cell.angle_beta   90.00
_cell.angle_gamma   90.00
#
_symmetry.space_group_name_H-M   'P 1'
#
loop_
_entity.id
_entity.type
_entity.pdbx_description
1 polymer ?
#
loop_
_entity_poly.entity_id
_entity_poly.type
_entity_poly.pdbx_seq_one_letter_code
_entity_poly.pdbx_strand_id
1 'polypeptide(L)'
;LAGVGSGLRQGIVIFTGLLLIWFGCWQIKPDWLPRLPILHPLQGSWHQRLSNVMSRLSSQTSWWTPLLLGGIWGFIPCGFLYAAQIKAAATSNLWMGAATMLAFGLGTMPMMLGVGISASRLSADRRSQLFRMGGWVTITIGILTLLRTDAMVDFTGHGALLLLMLALIARPVSGLWAAPLRYRRALGVGAFVLAIAHTGHMLDHTLDWNLKAISVMLPPHQLGIVTGILALVLITPAAGTSFDYMQKVLGKHWRQIHLLSIPALLLAGIHTVVIGSHYLGQLQLSWGNQARAAIVGILIIGVLLVRLRSLWSLLSLEKLYR
;
A
#
# COMPACT_ATOMS: atom_id res chain seq x y z
N LEU A 1 15.62 -5.25 25.90
CA LEU A 1 15.21 -3.83 25.79
C LEU A 1 14.55 -3.46 24.45
N ALA A 2 14.66 -4.29 23.40
CA ALA A 2 13.89 -4.14 22.16
C ALA A 2 13.02 -5.39 21.91
N GLY A 3 12.03 -5.63 22.80
CA GLY A 3 11.04 -6.69 22.61
C GLY A 3 9.95 -6.25 21.63
N VAL A 4 9.34 -7.22 20.94
CA VAL A 4 8.11 -7.04 20.15
C VAL A 4 7.02 -6.52 21.10
N GLY A 5 6.58 -5.28 20.93
CA GLY A 5 5.59 -4.62 21.80
C GLY A 5 6.13 -3.56 22.79
N SER A 6 7.39 -3.12 22.68
CA SER A 6 7.89 -2.03 23.53
C SER A 6 7.32 -0.66 23.11
N GLY A 7 6.93 0.18 24.09
CA GLY A 7 6.45 1.54 23.82
C GLY A 7 7.45 2.40 23.04
N LEU A 8 8.75 2.08 23.10
CA LEU A 8 9.79 2.69 22.27
C LEU A 8 9.62 2.38 20.78
N ARG A 9 9.34 1.12 20.42
CA ARG A 9 9.08 0.72 19.03
C ARG A 9 7.82 1.41 18.51
N GLN A 10 6.76 1.45 19.32
CA GLN A 10 5.52 2.13 18.96
C GLN A 10 5.75 3.64 18.75
N GLY A 11 6.55 4.29 19.62
CA GLY A 11 6.96 5.68 19.45
C GLY A 11 7.73 5.93 18.15
N ILE A 12 8.67 5.05 17.80
CA ILE A 12 9.44 5.14 16.54
C ILE A 12 8.53 4.97 15.32
N VAL A 13 7.58 4.04 15.35
CA VAL A 13 6.62 3.80 14.26
C VAL A 13 5.68 4.99 14.07
N ILE A 14 5.14 5.55 15.16
CA ILE A 14 4.31 6.76 15.12
C ILE A 14 5.10 7.94 14.56
N PHE A 15 6.32 8.15 15.06
CA PHE A 15 7.18 9.22 14.57
C PHE A 15 7.50 9.06 13.07
N THR A 16 7.88 7.86 12.64
CA THR A 16 8.22 7.56 11.25
C THR A 16 7.00 7.72 10.33
N GLY A 17 5.83 7.24 10.74
CA GLY A 17 4.59 7.37 9.94
C GLY A 17 4.16 8.82 9.78
N LEU A 18 4.20 9.63 10.85
CA LEU A 18 3.91 11.07 10.78
C LEU A 18 4.89 11.80 9.87
N LEU A 19 6.17 11.46 9.96
CA LEU A 19 7.23 12.03 9.14
C LEU A 19 7.06 11.69 7.64
N LEU A 20 6.66 10.45 7.31
CA LEU A 20 6.37 10.05 5.94
C LEU A 20 5.14 10.78 5.37
N ILE A 21 4.08 10.96 6.17
CA ILE A 21 2.91 11.75 5.76
C ILE A 21 3.32 13.20 5.50
N TRP A 22 4.13 13.78 6.40
CA TRP A 22 4.66 15.13 6.24
C TRP A 22 5.47 15.29 4.94
N PHE A 23 6.42 14.39 4.69
CA PHE A 23 7.23 14.40 3.47
C PHE A 23 6.39 14.19 2.20
N GLY A 24 5.40 13.30 2.25
CA GLY A 24 4.50 13.06 1.12
C GLY A 24 3.61 14.26 0.81
N CYS A 25 3.08 14.95 1.83
CA CYS A 25 2.32 16.20 1.67
C CYS A 25 3.18 17.30 1.01
N TRP A 26 4.43 17.45 1.47
CA TRP A 26 5.40 18.38 0.89
C TRP A 26 5.70 18.09 -0.58
N GLN A 27 5.78 16.80 -0.96
CA GLN A 27 6.06 16.38 -2.33
C GLN A 27 4.87 16.58 -3.30
N ILE A 28 3.62 16.64 -2.79
CA ILE A 28 2.40 16.83 -3.61
C ILE A 28 2.12 18.31 -3.89
N LYS A 29 2.28 19.17 -2.88
CA LYS A 29 2.11 20.62 -2.98
C LYS A 29 3.15 21.34 -2.11
N PRO A 30 4.25 21.84 -2.71
CA PRO A 30 5.32 22.53 -1.97
C PRO A 30 4.84 23.78 -1.20
N ASP A 31 3.77 24.43 -1.67
CA ASP A 31 3.27 25.71 -1.15
C ASP A 31 2.24 25.58 -0.01
N TRP A 32 1.81 24.37 0.35
CA TRP A 32 0.68 24.18 1.27
C TRP A 32 1.06 24.13 2.76
N LEU A 33 2.34 23.97 3.08
CA LEU A 33 2.83 23.92 4.46
C LEU A 33 3.53 25.25 4.78
N PRO A 34 3.27 25.87 5.96
CA PRO A 34 4.03 27.03 6.38
C PRO A 34 5.51 26.64 6.37
N ARG A 35 6.34 27.44 5.69
CA ARG A 35 7.79 27.23 5.66
C ARG A 35 8.30 27.31 7.10
N LEU A 36 8.44 26.15 7.76
CA LEU A 36 8.82 26.10 9.17
C LEU A 36 10.24 26.67 9.31
N PRO A 37 10.42 27.79 10.03
CA PRO A 37 11.72 28.45 10.17
C PRO A 37 12.75 27.63 10.95
N ILE A 38 12.33 26.51 11.57
CA ILE A 38 13.17 25.65 12.42
C ILE A 38 14.10 24.72 11.62
N LEU A 39 13.83 24.45 10.34
CA LEU A 39 14.72 23.66 9.47
C LEU A 39 15.79 24.52 8.76
N HIS A 40 15.73 25.85 8.92
CA HIS A 40 16.70 26.78 8.35
C HIS A 40 18.15 26.68 8.88
N PRO A 41 18.47 26.12 10.08
CA PRO A 41 19.87 25.93 10.50
C PRO A 41 20.56 24.79 9.73
N LEU A 42 19.78 23.81 9.24
CA LEU A 42 20.27 22.67 8.44
C LEU A 42 20.25 22.95 6.94
N GLN A 43 19.46 23.92 6.46
CA GLN A 43 19.52 24.46 5.09
C GLN A 43 20.65 25.51 4.89
N GLY A 44 21.51 25.70 5.89
CA GLY A 44 22.66 26.59 5.80
C GLY A 44 23.80 26.07 4.92
N SER A 45 24.95 26.74 5.02
CA SER A 45 26.19 26.48 4.28
C SER A 45 26.64 25.02 4.29
N TRP A 46 26.29 24.24 5.31
CA TRP A 46 26.57 22.81 5.39
C TRP A 46 25.82 21.97 4.37
N HIS A 47 24.52 22.20 4.15
CA HIS A 47 23.78 21.47 3.12
C HIS A 47 24.24 21.86 1.72
N GLN A 48 24.55 23.13 1.50
CA GLN A 48 25.14 23.61 0.25
C GLN A 48 26.57 23.09 0.04
N ARG A 49 27.39 22.97 1.08
CA ARG A 49 28.73 22.36 1.00
C ARG A 49 28.63 20.87 0.73
N LEU A 50 27.74 20.14 1.42
CA LEU A 50 27.53 18.72 1.18
C LEU A 50 26.99 18.49 -0.23
N SER A 51 26.00 19.26 -0.68
CA SER A 51 25.43 19.13 -2.02
C SER A 51 26.42 19.51 -3.12
N ASN A 52 27.27 20.52 -2.89
CA ASN A 52 28.34 20.89 -3.82
C ASN A 52 29.48 19.87 -3.84
N VAL A 53 29.86 19.30 -2.69
CA VAL A 53 30.84 18.20 -2.64
C VAL A 53 30.26 16.96 -3.32
N MET A 54 29.00 16.66 -3.09
CA MET A 54 28.31 15.52 -3.70
C MET A 54 28.14 15.68 -5.21
N SER A 55 27.81 16.89 -5.69
CA SER A 55 27.68 17.19 -7.12
C SER A 55 29.03 17.22 -7.83
N ARG A 56 30.08 17.73 -7.17
CA ARG A 56 31.46 17.66 -7.67
C ARG A 56 32.03 16.25 -7.68
N LEU A 57 31.68 15.44 -6.67
CA LEU A 57 32.09 14.04 -6.61
C LEU A 57 31.35 13.23 -7.68
N SER A 58 30.06 13.48 -7.90
CA SER A 58 29.30 12.75 -8.93
C SER A 58 29.63 13.17 -10.37
N SER A 59 30.15 14.39 -10.58
CA SER A 59 30.62 14.84 -11.89
C SER A 59 32.06 14.42 -12.22
N GLN A 60 32.80 13.87 -11.25
CA GLN A 60 34.14 13.32 -11.48
C GLN A 60 34.07 11.85 -11.95
N THR A 61 34.62 11.59 -13.13
CA THR A 61 34.63 10.29 -13.82
C THR A 61 35.70 9.31 -13.32
N SER A 62 36.25 9.52 -12.12
CA SER A 62 37.29 8.65 -11.56
C SER A 62 36.76 7.27 -11.16
N TRP A 63 37.57 6.23 -11.31
CA TRP A 63 37.16 4.83 -11.08
C TRP A 63 36.89 4.49 -9.60
N TRP A 64 37.38 5.28 -8.65
CA TRP A 64 37.11 5.14 -7.21
C TRP A 64 35.83 5.84 -6.76
N THR A 65 35.31 6.78 -7.54
CA THR A 65 34.10 7.56 -7.24
C THR A 65 32.87 6.67 -6.93
N PRO A 66 32.57 5.60 -7.70
CA PRO A 66 31.45 4.71 -7.41
C PRO A 66 31.61 3.95 -6.09
N LEU A 67 32.86 3.65 -5.70
CA LEU A 67 33.18 2.91 -4.49
C LEU A 67 33.01 3.80 -3.25
N LEU A 68 33.46 5.05 -3.32
CA LEU A 68 33.24 6.06 -2.27
C LEU A 68 31.77 6.46 -2.14
N LEU A 69 31.08 6.70 -3.27
CA LEU A 69 29.64 6.95 -3.26
C LEU A 69 28.90 5.73 -2.70
N GLY A 70 29.23 4.51 -3.14
CA GLY A 70 28.64 3.28 -2.60
C GLY A 70 28.85 3.12 -1.10
N GLY A 71 30.04 3.46 -0.59
CA GLY A 71 30.34 3.49 0.84
C GLY A 71 29.46 4.51 1.59
N ILE A 72 29.42 5.75 1.13
CA ILE A 72 28.64 6.84 1.74
C ILE A 72 27.13 6.54 1.71
N TRP A 73 26.60 6.06 0.58
CA TRP A 73 25.20 5.67 0.42
C TRP A 73 24.87 4.37 1.17
N GLY A 74 25.86 3.51 1.40
CA GLY A 74 25.74 2.31 2.22
C GLY A 74 25.46 2.60 3.70
N PHE A 75 25.81 3.80 4.17
CA PHE A 75 25.47 4.28 5.51
C PHE A 75 24.09 4.95 5.58
N ILE A 76 23.40 5.16 4.45
CA ILE A 76 22.06 5.75 4.45
C ILE A 76 21.06 4.69 4.92
N PRO A 77 20.28 4.97 5.98
CA PRO A 77 19.34 4.01 6.54
C PRO A 77 18.13 3.83 5.62
N CYS A 78 18.17 2.84 4.72
CA CYS A 78 16.99 2.39 4.01
C CYS A 78 16.61 0.96 4.47
N GLY A 79 15.32 0.70 4.66
CA GLY A 79 14.85 -0.53 5.30
C GLY A 79 15.32 -1.82 4.62
N PHE A 80 15.39 -1.82 3.28
CA PHE A 80 15.88 -2.96 2.50
C PHE A 80 17.38 -3.20 2.67
N LEU A 81 18.19 -2.13 2.74
CA LEU A 81 19.63 -2.24 2.99
C LEU A 81 19.91 -2.70 4.42
N TYR A 82 19.12 -2.24 5.40
CA TYR A 82 19.29 -2.66 6.79
C TYR A 82 19.01 -4.15 6.98
N ALA A 83 17.99 -4.70 6.30
CA ALA A 83 17.74 -6.13 6.29
C ALA A 83 18.92 -6.92 5.69
N ALA A 84 19.49 -6.43 4.59
CA ALA A 84 20.68 -7.04 3.98
C ALA A 84 21.92 -6.94 4.90
N GLN A 85 22.13 -5.81 5.57
CA GLN A 85 23.22 -5.60 6.53
C GLN A 85 23.10 -6.50 7.75
N ILE A 86 21.90 -6.65 8.33
CA ILE A 86 21.64 -7.59 9.44
C ILE A 86 21.93 -9.02 8.98
N LYS A 87 21.49 -9.40 7.78
CA LYS A 87 21.76 -10.73 7.23
C LYS A 87 23.27 -10.95 7.03
N ALA A 88 23.98 -9.97 6.49
CA ALA A 88 25.43 -10.02 6.34
C ALA A 88 26.14 -10.14 7.70
N ALA A 89 25.72 -9.37 8.70
CA ALA A 89 26.24 -9.44 10.06
C ALA A 89 25.96 -10.81 10.73
N ALA A 90 24.80 -11.41 10.44
CA ALA A 90 24.42 -12.73 10.95
C ALA A 90 25.27 -13.87 10.36
N THR A 91 26.02 -13.66 9.27
CA THR A 91 26.87 -14.69 8.67
C THR A 91 28.13 -15.01 9.49
N SER A 92 28.45 -14.22 10.54
CA SER A 92 29.60 -14.39 11.45
C SER A 92 31.01 -14.40 10.81
N ASN A 93 31.12 -14.43 9.48
CA ASN A 93 32.36 -14.43 8.70
C ASN A 93 32.39 -13.23 7.74
N LEU A 94 33.49 -12.47 7.76
CA LEU A 94 33.70 -11.29 6.92
C LEU A 94 33.51 -11.59 5.42
N TRP A 95 34.01 -12.73 4.93
CA TRP A 95 33.90 -13.11 3.51
C TRP A 95 32.46 -13.42 3.10
N MET A 96 31.71 -14.09 3.96
CA MET A 96 30.31 -14.44 3.71
C MET A 96 29.41 -13.20 3.80
N GLY A 97 29.72 -12.28 4.72
CA GLY A 97 29.08 -10.97 4.80
C GLY A 97 29.34 -10.12 3.56
N ALA A 98 30.59 -10.07 3.09
CA ALA A 98 30.96 -9.39 1.85
C ALA A 98 30.27 -9.99 0.63
N ALA A 99 30.23 -11.32 0.51
CA ALA A 99 29.50 -12.02 -0.56
C ALA A 99 27.99 -11.73 -0.51
N THR A 100 27.40 -11.66 0.67
CA THR A 100 25.98 -11.32 0.86
C THR A 100 25.68 -9.90 0.38
N MET A 101 26.54 -8.94 0.72
CA MET A 101 26.39 -7.54 0.29
C MET A 101 26.68 -7.36 -1.20
N LEU A 102 27.63 -8.10 -1.76
CA LEU A 102 27.87 -8.12 -3.21
C LEU A 102 26.67 -8.69 -3.97
N ALA A 103 26.09 -9.80 -3.51
CA ALA A 103 24.89 -10.36 -4.11
C ALA A 103 23.70 -9.40 -4.03
N PHE A 104 23.52 -8.70 -2.91
CA PHE A 104 22.50 -7.65 -2.77
C PHE A 104 22.75 -6.47 -3.73
N GLY A 105 24.00 -6.00 -3.84
CA GLY A 105 24.38 -4.93 -4.77
C GLY A 105 24.14 -5.31 -6.23
N LEU A 106 24.57 -6.51 -6.63
CA LEU A 106 24.34 -7.04 -7.98
C LEU A 106 22.86 -7.28 -8.27
N GLY A 107 22.05 -7.66 -7.28
CA GLY A 107 20.59 -7.81 -7.44
C GLY A 107 19.85 -6.48 -7.59
N THR A 108 20.30 -5.43 -6.89
CA THR A 108 19.67 -4.11 -6.93
C THR A 108 20.16 -3.23 -8.08
N MET A 109 21.39 -3.45 -8.55
CA MET A 109 22.02 -2.68 -9.64
C MET A 109 21.16 -2.65 -10.92
N PRO A 110 20.68 -3.77 -11.49
CA PRO A 110 19.86 -3.75 -12.71
C PRO A 110 18.56 -2.97 -12.52
N MET A 111 17.92 -3.11 -11.36
CA MET A 111 16.69 -2.40 -11.04
C MET A 111 16.94 -0.88 -10.95
N MET A 112 17.96 -0.46 -10.19
CA MET A 112 18.29 0.95 -10.01
C MET A 112 18.74 1.62 -11.30
N LEU A 113 19.55 0.92 -12.12
CA LEU A 113 19.93 1.39 -13.46
C LEU A 113 18.71 1.49 -14.37
N GLY A 114 17.83 0.49 -14.36
CA GLY A 114 16.59 0.49 -15.14
C GLY A 114 15.69 1.69 -14.79
N VAL A 115 15.51 1.97 -13.49
CA VAL A 115 14.75 3.13 -13.02
C VAL A 115 15.46 4.43 -13.41
N GLY A 116 16.78 4.53 -13.26
CA GLY A 116 17.56 5.71 -13.61
C GLY A 116 17.49 6.06 -15.10
N ILE A 117 17.67 5.07 -15.98
CA ILE A 117 17.57 5.23 -17.44
C ILE A 117 16.13 5.57 -17.85
N SER A 118 15.14 4.93 -17.22
CA SER A 118 13.73 5.23 -17.49
C SER A 118 13.38 6.66 -17.07
N ALA A 119 13.89 7.09 -15.92
CA ALA A 119 13.69 8.43 -15.40
C ALA A 119 14.42 9.50 -16.24
N SER A 120 15.59 9.19 -16.81
CA SER A 120 16.35 10.14 -17.66
C SER A 120 15.71 10.34 -19.04
N ARG A 121 14.88 9.38 -19.49
CA ARG A 121 14.11 9.48 -20.74
C ARG A 121 12.77 10.21 -20.58
N LEU A 122 12.37 10.56 -19.35
CA LEU A 122 11.12 11.27 -19.08
C LEU A 122 11.31 12.78 -19.25
N SER A 123 10.35 13.44 -19.91
CA SER A 123 10.30 14.90 -19.97
C SER A 123 10.13 15.51 -18.57
N ALA A 124 10.56 16.77 -18.39
CA ALA A 124 10.49 17.48 -17.11
C ALA A 124 9.08 17.45 -16.49
N ASP A 125 8.03 17.55 -17.32
CA ASP A 125 6.63 17.49 -16.90
C ASP A 125 6.19 16.11 -16.40
N ARG A 126 6.65 15.03 -17.04
CA ARG A 126 6.34 13.67 -16.56
C ARG A 126 7.17 13.32 -15.33
N ARG A 127 8.38 13.85 -15.22
CA ARG A 127 9.22 13.72 -14.02
C ARG A 127 8.56 14.41 -12.83
N SER A 128 8.00 15.62 -12.99
CA SER A 128 7.28 16.33 -11.93
C SER A 128 5.97 15.61 -11.53
N GLN A 129 5.25 15.04 -12.49
CA GLN A 129 4.09 14.19 -12.20
C GLN A 129 4.48 12.92 -11.44
N LEU A 130 5.57 12.26 -11.83
CA LEU A 130 6.09 11.07 -11.13
C LEU A 130 6.49 11.40 -9.69
N PHE A 131 7.15 12.55 -9.45
CA PHE A 131 7.45 13.03 -8.10
C PHE A 131 6.17 13.27 -7.28
N ARG A 132 5.14 13.91 -7.86
CA ARG A 132 3.85 14.09 -7.17
C ARG A 132 3.14 12.77 -6.88
N MET A 133 3.24 11.79 -7.77
CA MET A 133 2.74 10.43 -7.54
C MET A 133 3.50 9.73 -6.41
N GLY A 134 4.83 9.90 -6.37
CA GLY A 134 5.68 9.45 -5.25
C GLY A 134 5.22 10.03 -3.91
N GLY A 135 4.75 11.28 -3.90
CA GLY A 135 4.20 11.92 -2.71
C GLY A 135 2.94 11.21 -2.20
N TRP A 136 2.00 10.89 -3.08
CA TRP A 136 0.80 10.12 -2.72
C TRP A 136 1.14 8.72 -2.21
N VAL A 137 2.13 8.06 -2.83
CA VAL A 137 2.61 6.75 -2.37
C VAL A 137 3.23 6.88 -0.98
N THR A 138 4.05 7.91 -0.74
CA THR A 138 4.72 8.15 0.55
C THR A 138 3.72 8.47 1.66
N ILE A 139 2.69 9.30 1.40
CA ILE A 139 1.58 9.51 2.34
C ILE A 139 0.89 8.18 2.65
N THR A 140 0.58 7.40 1.61
CA THR A 140 -0.10 6.11 1.78
C THR A 140 0.72 5.20 2.69
N ILE A 141 2.02 5.07 2.45
CA ILE A 141 2.93 4.28 3.30
C ILE A 141 2.98 4.85 4.72
N GLY A 142 3.02 6.17 4.89
CA GLY A 142 3.00 6.82 6.19
C GLY A 142 1.71 6.56 6.99
N ILE A 143 0.55 6.66 6.34
CA ILE A 143 -0.75 6.31 6.93
C ILE A 143 -0.76 4.83 7.31
N LEU A 144 -0.34 3.93 6.42
CA LEU A 144 -0.23 2.50 6.71
C LEU A 144 0.70 2.21 7.88
N THR A 145 1.80 2.98 8.00
CA THR A 145 2.76 2.87 9.10
C THR A 145 2.16 3.34 10.42
N LEU A 146 1.33 4.40 10.44
CA LEU A 146 0.65 4.86 11.65
C LEU A 146 -0.49 3.94 12.09
N LEU A 147 -1.18 3.34 11.13
CA LEU A 147 -2.23 2.38 11.41
C LEU A 147 -1.66 1.09 12.02
N ARG A 148 -0.35 0.82 11.84
CA ARG A 148 0.39 -0.32 12.40
C ARG A 148 0.55 -0.22 13.93
N THR A 149 -0.48 -0.62 14.66
CA THR A 149 -0.41 -0.91 16.11
C THR A 149 0.04 -2.38 16.32
N ASP A 150 0.69 -2.69 17.44
CA ASP A 150 1.30 -4.01 17.76
C ASP A 150 0.35 -5.23 17.75
N ALA A 151 -0.95 -5.04 17.50
CA ALA A 151 -1.85 -6.12 17.11
C ALA A 151 -1.84 -6.23 15.58
N MET A 152 -1.46 -7.38 15.03
CA MET A 152 -1.56 -7.73 13.61
C MET A 152 -3.01 -7.57 13.10
N VAL A 153 -3.43 -6.35 12.83
CA VAL A 153 -4.60 -6.06 12.01
C VAL A 153 -4.14 -6.23 10.58
N ASP A 154 -4.74 -7.16 9.84
CA ASP A 154 -4.45 -7.35 8.42
C ASP A 154 -4.81 -6.10 7.61
N PHE A 155 -3.88 -5.14 7.50
CA PHE A 155 -4.03 -3.89 6.74
C PHE A 155 -4.26 -4.15 5.26
N THR A 156 -3.69 -5.23 4.76
CA THR A 156 -3.85 -5.68 3.38
C THR A 156 -5.30 -6.09 3.10
N GLY A 157 -5.96 -6.79 4.03
CA GLY A 157 -7.37 -7.19 3.89
C GLY A 157 -8.33 -6.00 4.01
N HIS A 158 -8.20 -5.21 5.08
CA HIS A 158 -9.07 -4.03 5.29
C HIS A 158 -8.83 -2.95 4.23
N GLY A 159 -7.57 -2.73 3.84
CA GLY A 159 -7.19 -1.81 2.78
C GLY A 159 -7.76 -2.24 1.42
N ALA A 160 -7.72 -3.54 1.10
CA ALA A 160 -8.36 -4.07 -0.10
C ALA A 160 -9.87 -3.80 -0.12
N LEU A 161 -10.56 -4.07 0.99
CA LEU A 161 -12.00 -3.84 1.11
C LEU A 161 -12.36 -2.36 0.97
N LEU A 162 -11.61 -1.46 1.64
CA LEU A 162 -11.82 -0.02 1.55
C LEU A 162 -11.60 0.52 0.14
N LEU A 163 -10.50 0.12 -0.52
CA LEU A 163 -10.23 0.54 -1.90
C LEU A 163 -11.31 0.02 -2.87
N LEU A 164 -11.80 -1.21 -2.66
CA LEU A 164 -12.90 -1.77 -3.45
C LEU A 164 -14.20 -0.98 -3.25
N MET A 165 -14.55 -0.64 -2.01
CA MET A 165 -15.70 0.21 -1.69
C MET A 165 -15.59 1.59 -2.35
N LEU A 166 -14.42 2.24 -2.23
CA LEU A 166 -14.15 3.53 -2.88
C LEU A 166 -14.28 3.45 -4.41
N ALA A 167 -13.77 2.39 -5.04
CA ALA A 167 -13.86 2.19 -6.48
C ALA A 167 -15.32 1.98 -6.96
N LEU A 168 -16.18 1.41 -6.12
CA LEU A 168 -17.60 1.17 -6.42
C LEU A 168 -18.46 2.43 -6.24
N ILE A 169 -18.20 3.25 -5.21
CA ILE A 169 -18.93 4.51 -4.98
C ILE A 169 -18.43 5.68 -5.82
N ALA A 170 -17.25 5.55 -6.44
CA ALA A 170 -16.60 6.62 -7.21
C ALA A 170 -17.50 7.25 -8.28
N ARG A 171 -18.37 6.47 -8.92
CA ARG A 171 -19.31 6.97 -9.93
C ARG A 171 -20.52 7.68 -9.33
N PRO A 172 -21.34 7.07 -8.45
CA PRO A 172 -22.50 7.74 -7.88
C PRO A 172 -22.15 9.00 -7.07
N VAL A 173 -20.98 9.03 -6.43
CA VAL A 173 -20.54 10.18 -5.60
C VAL A 173 -19.87 11.28 -6.44
N SER A 174 -19.61 11.05 -7.73
CA SER A 174 -18.81 11.96 -8.57
C SER A 174 -19.39 13.38 -8.69
N GLY A 175 -20.71 13.56 -8.54
CA GLY A 175 -21.35 14.87 -8.52
C GLY A 175 -20.98 15.72 -7.30
N LEU A 176 -20.66 15.11 -6.17
CA LEU A 176 -20.24 15.78 -4.93
C LEU A 176 -18.71 15.81 -4.77
N TRP A 177 -18.05 14.73 -5.18
CA TRP A 177 -16.61 14.57 -5.06
C TRP A 177 -16.02 13.81 -6.25
N ALA A 178 -15.36 14.53 -7.16
CA ALA A 178 -14.86 13.96 -8.42
C ALA A 178 -13.52 13.19 -8.30
N ALA A 179 -12.78 13.35 -7.18
CA ALA A 179 -11.44 12.77 -7.05
C ALA A 179 -11.41 11.23 -7.11
N PRO A 180 -12.32 10.49 -6.44
CA PRO A 180 -12.36 9.02 -6.54
C PRO A 180 -12.65 8.52 -7.96
N LEU A 181 -13.43 9.27 -8.75
CA LEU A 181 -13.73 8.90 -10.15
C LEU A 181 -12.48 8.97 -11.04
N ARG A 182 -11.64 10.01 -10.85
CA ARG A 182 -10.39 10.18 -11.60
C ARG A 182 -9.42 9.01 -11.40
N TYR A 183 -9.41 8.43 -10.20
CA TYR A 183 -8.50 7.34 -9.83
C TYR A 183 -9.19 5.97 -9.71
N ARG A 184 -10.44 5.84 -10.18
CA ARG A 184 -11.26 4.63 -9.99
C ARG A 184 -10.56 3.33 -10.41
N ARG A 185 -9.84 3.36 -11.53
CA ARG A 185 -9.07 2.20 -12.04
C ARG A 185 -7.90 1.85 -11.12
N ALA A 186 -7.15 2.86 -10.66
CA ALA A 186 -6.05 2.66 -9.73
C ALA A 186 -6.54 2.15 -8.37
N LEU A 187 -7.69 2.65 -7.88
CA LEU A 187 -8.33 2.16 -6.65
C LEU A 187 -8.72 0.68 -6.79
N GLY A 188 -9.33 0.28 -7.91
CA GLY A 188 -9.71 -1.12 -8.16
C GLY A 188 -8.52 -2.07 -8.29
N VAL A 189 -7.48 -1.70 -9.04
CA VAL A 189 -6.24 -2.49 -9.16
C VAL A 189 -5.50 -2.54 -7.82
N GLY A 190 -5.45 -1.43 -7.09
CA GLY A 190 -4.88 -1.37 -5.75
C GLY A 190 -5.60 -2.29 -4.77
N ALA A 191 -6.93 -2.34 -4.82
CA ALA A 191 -7.73 -3.28 -4.02
C ALA A 191 -7.34 -4.74 -4.31
N PHE A 192 -7.17 -5.10 -5.59
CA PHE A 192 -6.76 -6.45 -5.99
C PHE A 192 -5.34 -6.81 -5.53
N VAL A 193 -4.37 -5.91 -5.72
CA VAL A 193 -2.98 -6.13 -5.29
C VAL A 193 -2.91 -6.32 -3.78
N LEU A 194 -3.63 -5.51 -3.00
CA LEU A 194 -3.71 -5.66 -1.55
C LEU A 194 -4.40 -6.97 -1.15
N ALA A 195 -5.42 -7.41 -1.89
CA ALA A 195 -6.07 -8.71 -1.65
C ALA A 195 -5.11 -9.88 -1.88
N ILE A 196 -4.30 -9.86 -2.95
CA ILE A 196 -3.24 -10.86 -3.17
C ILE A 196 -2.23 -10.84 -2.02
N ALA A 197 -1.76 -9.65 -1.63
CA ALA A 197 -0.81 -9.51 -0.54
C ALA A 197 -1.38 -10.04 0.79
N HIS A 198 -2.67 -9.80 1.05
CA HIS A 198 -3.39 -10.37 2.18
C HIS A 198 -3.41 -11.90 2.14
N THR A 199 -3.81 -12.49 1.02
CA THR A 199 -3.82 -13.96 0.85
C THR A 199 -2.42 -14.56 1.01
N GLY A 200 -1.40 -13.94 0.43
CA GLY A 200 -0.01 -14.38 0.59
C GLY A 200 0.46 -14.34 2.04
N HIS A 201 0.14 -13.27 2.77
CA HIS A 201 0.46 -13.14 4.19
C HIS A 201 -0.23 -14.23 5.04
N MET A 202 -1.50 -14.54 4.76
CA MET A 202 -2.24 -15.60 5.45
C MET A 202 -1.73 -17.00 5.12
N LEU A 203 -1.35 -17.26 3.86
CA LEU A 203 -0.75 -18.53 3.44
C LEU A 203 0.56 -18.79 4.16
N ASP A 204 1.36 -17.75 4.35
CA ASP A 204 2.66 -17.82 5.01
C ASP A 204 2.54 -17.92 6.53
N HIS A 205 1.79 -17.00 7.18
CA HIS A 205 1.77 -16.89 8.65
C HIS A 205 0.72 -17.78 9.34
N THR A 206 -0.39 -18.09 8.68
CA THR A 206 -1.49 -18.86 9.28
C THR A 206 -1.51 -20.29 8.81
N LEU A 207 -1.22 -20.53 7.53
CA LEU A 207 -1.27 -21.87 6.94
C LEU A 207 0.11 -22.54 6.86
N ASP A 208 1.22 -21.80 7.03
CA ASP A 208 2.59 -22.30 6.86
C ASP A 208 2.75 -23.09 5.55
N TRP A 209 2.14 -22.58 4.48
CA TRP A 209 2.03 -23.24 3.16
C TRP A 209 1.36 -24.63 3.15
N ASN A 210 0.78 -25.07 4.26
CA ASN A 210 0.09 -26.34 4.41
C ASN A 210 -1.44 -26.19 4.26
N LEU A 211 -1.93 -26.42 3.04
CA LEU A 211 -3.37 -26.32 2.75
C LEU A 211 -4.23 -27.36 3.49
N LYS A 212 -3.64 -28.45 3.98
CA LYS A 212 -4.36 -29.43 4.81
C LYS A 212 -4.73 -28.87 6.19
N ALA A 213 -4.09 -27.79 6.63
CA ALA A 213 -4.47 -27.09 7.84
C ALA A 213 -5.91 -26.55 7.75
N ILE A 214 -6.39 -26.18 6.56
CA ILE A 214 -7.74 -25.64 6.36
C ILE A 214 -8.81 -26.66 6.78
N SER A 215 -8.64 -27.94 6.44
CA SER A 215 -9.61 -28.98 6.81
C SER A 215 -9.68 -29.27 8.32
N VAL A 216 -8.66 -28.85 9.07
CA VAL A 216 -8.59 -29.00 10.53
C VAL A 216 -9.24 -27.81 11.25
N MET A 217 -9.44 -26.68 10.57
CA MET A 217 -10.08 -25.49 11.14
C MET A 217 -11.59 -25.68 11.34
N LEU A 218 -12.18 -24.92 12.28
CA LEU A 218 -13.63 -24.95 12.50
C LEU A 218 -14.42 -24.55 11.23
N PRO A 219 -15.62 -25.12 10.99
CA PRO A 219 -16.40 -24.85 9.78
C PRO A 219 -16.65 -23.36 9.45
N PRO A 220 -16.91 -22.45 10.43
CA PRO A 220 -17.04 -21.02 10.13
C PRO A 220 -15.77 -20.41 9.51
N HIS A 221 -14.58 -20.80 9.98
CA HIS A 221 -13.32 -20.29 9.42
C HIS A 221 -13.09 -20.80 8.00
N GLN A 222 -13.45 -22.06 7.73
CA GLN A 222 -13.41 -22.61 6.38
C GLN A 222 -14.33 -21.82 5.43
N LEU A 223 -15.56 -21.52 5.86
CA LEU A 223 -16.49 -20.69 5.09
C LEU A 223 -15.93 -19.29 4.83
N GLY A 224 -15.30 -18.68 5.84
CA GLY A 224 -14.61 -17.40 5.67
C GLY A 224 -13.51 -17.49 4.61
N ILE A 225 -12.65 -18.50 4.66
CA ILE A 225 -11.57 -18.68 3.68
C ILE A 225 -12.14 -18.89 2.27
N VAL A 226 -13.14 -19.77 2.11
CA VAL A 226 -13.78 -20.06 0.82
C VAL A 226 -14.42 -18.81 0.23
N THR A 227 -15.18 -18.04 1.02
CA THR A 227 -15.80 -16.79 0.56
C THR A 227 -14.75 -15.75 0.16
N GLY A 228 -13.61 -15.68 0.87
CA GLY A 228 -12.48 -14.83 0.50
C GLY A 228 -11.83 -15.24 -0.82
N ILE A 229 -11.60 -16.54 -1.04
CA ILE A 229 -11.06 -17.07 -2.30
C ILE A 229 -12.01 -16.78 -3.46
N LEU A 230 -13.31 -17.00 -3.28
CA LEU A 230 -14.32 -16.70 -4.30
C LEU A 230 -14.36 -15.19 -4.63
N ALA A 231 -14.27 -14.32 -3.62
CA ALA A 231 -14.19 -12.88 -3.84
C ALA A 231 -12.95 -12.50 -4.68
N LEU A 232 -11.79 -13.09 -4.37
CA LEU A 232 -10.54 -12.88 -5.11
C LEU A 232 -10.65 -13.35 -6.56
N VAL A 233 -11.25 -14.52 -6.79
CA VAL A 233 -11.49 -15.05 -8.15
C VAL A 233 -12.39 -14.11 -8.95
N LEU A 234 -13.46 -13.59 -8.35
CA LEU A 234 -14.40 -12.69 -9.04
C LEU A 234 -13.80 -11.32 -9.40
N ILE A 235 -12.91 -10.76 -8.58
CA ILE A 235 -12.25 -9.48 -8.87
C ILE A 235 -11.07 -9.62 -9.86
N THR A 236 -10.49 -10.82 -9.99
CA THR A 236 -9.32 -11.08 -10.84
C THR A 236 -9.53 -10.68 -12.31
N PRO A 237 -10.63 -11.05 -13.00
CA PRO A 237 -10.88 -10.62 -14.37
C PRO A 237 -11.00 -9.09 -14.52
N ALA A 238 -11.58 -8.41 -13.53
CA ALA A 238 -11.71 -6.95 -13.55
C ALA A 238 -10.33 -6.27 -13.42
N ALA A 239 -9.46 -6.80 -12.56
CA ALA A 239 -8.08 -6.31 -12.44
C ALA A 239 -7.25 -6.60 -13.70
N GLY A 240 -7.33 -7.81 -14.26
CA GLY A 240 -6.60 -8.19 -15.47
C GLY A 240 -7.00 -7.40 -16.72
N THR A 241 -8.26 -6.94 -16.78
CA THR A 241 -8.81 -6.17 -17.93
C THR A 241 -8.78 -4.65 -17.70
N SER A 242 -8.01 -4.17 -16.71
CA SER A 242 -7.93 -2.76 -16.33
C SER A 242 -7.03 -1.89 -17.23
N PHE A 243 -6.63 -2.34 -18.43
CA PHE A 243 -5.82 -1.55 -19.38
C PHE A 243 -6.66 -1.02 -20.55
N ASP A 244 -6.26 0.12 -21.14
CA ASP A 244 -7.05 0.80 -22.19
C ASP A 244 -7.28 -0.06 -23.44
N TYR A 245 -6.34 -0.94 -23.75
CA TYR A 245 -6.48 -1.89 -24.85
C TYR A 245 -7.64 -2.88 -24.63
N MET A 246 -7.67 -3.53 -23.47
CA MET A 246 -8.70 -4.53 -23.12
C MET A 246 -10.10 -3.90 -23.07
N GLN A 247 -10.21 -2.63 -22.64
CA GLN A 247 -11.47 -1.91 -22.65
C GLN A 247 -12.03 -1.73 -24.07
N LYS A 248 -11.17 -1.45 -25.05
CA LYS A 248 -11.57 -1.33 -26.47
C LYS A 248 -11.94 -2.69 -27.07
N VAL A 249 -11.17 -3.73 -26.77
CA VAL A 249 -11.38 -5.09 -27.31
C VAL A 249 -12.66 -5.74 -26.75
N LEU A 250 -12.91 -5.63 -25.45
CA LEU A 250 -14.01 -6.33 -24.78
C LEU A 250 -15.36 -5.60 -24.91
N GLY A 251 -15.36 -4.30 -25.20
CA GLY A 251 -16.56 -3.50 -25.45
C GLY A 251 -17.65 -3.69 -24.37
N LYS A 252 -18.79 -4.30 -24.73
CA LYS A 252 -19.93 -4.55 -23.82
C LYS A 252 -19.60 -5.56 -22.71
N HIS A 253 -18.78 -6.57 -22.99
CA HIS A 253 -18.36 -7.58 -22.00
C HIS A 253 -17.45 -6.98 -20.92
N TRP A 254 -16.70 -5.91 -21.25
CA TRP A 254 -15.88 -5.20 -20.27
C TRP A 254 -16.72 -4.69 -19.09
N ARG A 255 -17.92 -4.19 -19.37
CA ARG A 255 -18.86 -3.74 -18.34
C ARG A 255 -19.36 -4.92 -17.49
N GLN A 256 -19.67 -6.06 -18.09
CA GLN A 256 -20.12 -7.26 -17.37
C GLN A 256 -19.04 -7.79 -16.42
N ILE A 257 -17.79 -7.83 -16.87
CA ILE A 257 -16.64 -8.23 -16.04
C ILE A 257 -16.51 -7.33 -14.81
N HIS A 258 -16.64 -6.01 -14.97
CA HIS A 258 -16.55 -5.07 -13.85
C HIS A 258 -17.79 -5.08 -12.94
N LEU A 259 -18.90 -5.70 -13.35
CA LEU A 259 -20.06 -5.91 -12.48
C LEU A 259 -19.81 -7.04 -11.48
N LEU A 260 -18.88 -7.97 -11.75
CA LEU A 260 -18.48 -9.02 -10.81
C LEU A 260 -17.84 -8.46 -9.53
N SER A 261 -17.37 -7.21 -9.55
CA SER A 261 -16.88 -6.53 -8.34
C SER A 261 -17.95 -6.35 -7.25
N ILE A 262 -19.25 -6.39 -7.60
CA ILE A 262 -20.35 -6.30 -6.61
C ILE A 262 -20.49 -7.60 -5.81
N PRO A 263 -20.68 -8.78 -6.42
CA PRO A 263 -20.68 -10.03 -5.66
C PRO A 263 -19.33 -10.27 -4.98
N ALA A 264 -18.22 -9.81 -5.55
CA ALA A 264 -16.92 -9.83 -4.88
C ALA A 264 -16.92 -9.01 -3.56
N LEU A 265 -17.50 -7.80 -3.55
CA LEU A 265 -17.62 -6.99 -2.32
C LEU A 265 -18.47 -7.71 -1.26
N LEU A 266 -19.59 -8.32 -1.66
CA LEU A 266 -20.45 -9.06 -0.74
C LEU A 266 -19.71 -10.24 -0.11
N LEU A 267 -19.03 -11.05 -0.94
CA LEU A 267 -18.26 -12.19 -0.48
C LEU A 267 -17.06 -11.77 0.39
N ALA A 268 -16.38 -10.68 0.05
CA ALA A 268 -15.30 -10.12 0.87
C ALA A 268 -15.82 -9.58 2.21
N GLY A 269 -17.03 -9.02 2.22
CA GLY A 269 -17.74 -8.64 3.45
C GLY A 269 -18.04 -9.83 4.34
N ILE A 270 -18.62 -10.89 3.77
CA ILE A 270 -18.89 -12.14 4.49
C ILE A 270 -17.59 -12.73 5.04
N HIS A 271 -16.54 -12.83 4.21
CA HIS A 271 -15.20 -13.24 4.62
C HIS A 271 -14.72 -12.44 5.85
N THR A 272 -14.84 -11.11 5.81
CA THR A 272 -14.41 -10.21 6.89
C THR A 272 -15.23 -10.39 8.17
N VAL A 273 -16.55 -10.59 8.06
CA VAL A 273 -17.43 -10.75 9.22
C VAL A 273 -17.29 -12.14 9.84
N VAL A 274 -17.08 -13.17 9.03
CA VAL A 274 -16.96 -14.56 9.46
C VAL A 274 -15.58 -14.84 10.09
N ILE A 275 -14.52 -14.21 9.57
CA ILE A 275 -13.15 -14.35 10.11
C ILE A 275 -12.83 -13.28 11.16
N GLY A 276 -13.46 -12.10 11.10
CA GLY A 276 -13.26 -11.01 12.05
C GLY A 276 -14.08 -11.23 13.32
N SER A 277 -13.45 -11.40 14.48
CA SER A 277 -12.65 -10.33 15.09
C SER A 277 -11.73 -10.90 16.17
N HIS A 278 -10.45 -11.01 15.81
CA HIS A 278 -9.37 -11.64 16.56
C HIS A 278 -9.38 -13.15 16.36
N TYR A 279 -8.54 -13.63 15.42
CA TYR A 279 -8.27 -15.04 15.16
C TYR A 279 -8.16 -15.82 16.47
N LEU A 280 -9.26 -16.52 16.79
CA LEU A 280 -9.47 -17.50 17.84
C LEU A 280 -8.93 -17.16 19.24
N GLY A 281 -9.86 -16.81 20.12
CA GLY A 281 -9.67 -16.97 21.55
C GLY A 281 -10.95 -17.33 22.27
N GLN A 282 -12.07 -16.65 21.98
CA GLN A 282 -13.34 -16.93 22.65
C GLN A 282 -14.52 -16.57 21.74
N LEU A 283 -15.55 -17.41 21.78
CA LEU A 283 -16.97 -17.07 21.54
C LEU A 283 -17.46 -16.00 22.55
N GLN A 284 -16.61 -15.07 22.97
CA GLN A 284 -17.03 -13.90 23.72
C GLN A 284 -17.48 -12.85 22.71
N LEU A 285 -18.80 -12.64 22.69
CA LEU A 285 -19.42 -11.43 22.17
C LEU A 285 -18.86 -10.23 22.94
N SER A 286 -17.65 -9.79 22.60
CA SER A 286 -17.16 -8.49 23.04
C SER A 286 -17.89 -7.41 22.24
N TRP A 287 -18.46 -6.44 22.93
CA TRP A 287 -19.15 -5.29 22.33
C TRP A 287 -18.33 -4.60 21.23
N GLY A 288 -17.00 -4.52 21.40
CA GLY A 288 -16.11 -3.88 20.42
C GLY A 288 -15.99 -4.66 19.10
N ASN A 289 -16.07 -5.99 19.17
CA ASN A 289 -15.96 -6.88 18.03
C ASN A 289 -17.24 -6.88 17.19
N GLN A 290 -18.40 -6.92 17.86
CA GLN A 290 -19.71 -6.77 17.23
C GLN A 290 -19.89 -5.39 16.61
N ALA A 291 -19.45 -4.33 17.29
CA ALA A 291 -19.50 -2.97 16.74
C ALA A 291 -18.68 -2.87 15.44
N ARG A 292 -17.48 -3.44 15.38
CA ARG A 292 -16.65 -3.44 14.16
C ARG A 292 -17.30 -4.22 13.01
N ALA A 293 -17.82 -5.42 13.27
CA ALA A 293 -18.54 -6.21 12.26
C ALA A 293 -19.80 -5.49 11.76
N ALA A 294 -20.57 -4.86 12.67
CA ALA A 294 -21.73 -4.06 12.34
C ALA A 294 -21.35 -2.85 11.47
N ILE A 295 -20.26 -2.15 11.79
CA ILE A 295 -19.75 -1.03 10.97
C ILE A 295 -19.42 -1.50 9.56
N VAL A 296 -18.69 -2.61 9.39
CA VAL A 296 -18.37 -3.15 8.05
C VAL A 296 -19.66 -3.51 7.29
N GLY A 297 -20.61 -4.17 7.94
CA GLY A 297 -21.92 -4.48 7.35
C GLY A 297 -22.68 -3.23 6.91
N ILE A 298 -22.76 -2.21 7.78
CA ILE A 298 -23.42 -0.93 7.48
C ILE A 298 -22.73 -0.22 6.32
N LEU A 299 -21.39 -0.22 6.27
CA LEU A 299 -20.64 0.40 5.18
C LEU A 299 -20.90 -0.30 3.85
N ILE A 300 -20.90 -1.64 3.82
CA ILE A 300 -21.20 -2.41 2.59
C ILE A 300 -22.63 -2.15 2.13
N ILE A 301 -23.61 -2.17 3.05
CA ILE A 301 -25.00 -1.83 2.74
C ILE A 301 -25.08 -0.40 2.22
N GLY A 302 -24.41 0.55 2.86
CA GLY A 302 -24.33 1.95 2.43
C GLY A 302 -23.77 2.10 1.01
N VAL A 303 -22.70 1.38 0.67
CA VAL A 303 -22.12 1.36 -0.68
C VAL A 303 -23.11 0.84 -1.72
N LEU A 304 -23.85 -0.22 -1.39
CA LEU A 304 -24.88 -0.78 -2.29
C LEU A 304 -26.07 0.16 -2.45
N LEU A 305 -26.52 0.77 -1.36
CA LEU A 305 -27.60 1.74 -1.30
C LEU A 305 -27.28 3.00 -2.12
N VAL A 306 -26.10 3.58 -1.95
CA VAL A 306 -25.62 4.74 -2.73
C VAL A 306 -25.56 4.42 -4.24
N ARG A 307 -25.46 3.13 -4.60
CA ARG A 307 -25.46 2.70 -5.99
C ARG A 307 -26.87 2.53 -6.58
N LEU A 308 -27.91 2.38 -5.75
CA LEU A 308 -29.30 2.31 -6.18
C LEU A 308 -29.78 3.69 -6.65
N ARG A 309 -30.24 3.78 -7.91
CA ARG A 309 -30.80 5.01 -8.48
C ARG A 309 -32.01 5.52 -7.68
N SER A 310 -32.80 4.62 -7.12
CA SER A 310 -33.99 4.93 -6.31
C SER A 310 -33.70 5.75 -5.06
N LEU A 311 -32.47 5.69 -4.53
CA LEU A 311 -32.11 6.43 -3.33
C LEU A 311 -31.83 7.90 -3.65
N TRP A 312 -31.22 8.16 -4.80
CA TRP A 312 -30.96 9.51 -5.29
C TRP A 312 -32.23 10.22 -5.74
N SER A 313 -33.21 9.48 -6.27
CA SER A 313 -34.54 10.01 -6.58
C SER A 313 -35.31 10.36 -5.30
N LEU A 314 -35.22 9.52 -4.27
CA LEU A 314 -35.90 9.74 -2.98
C LEU A 314 -35.31 10.92 -2.20
N LEU A 315 -34.01 11.18 -2.36
CA LEU A 315 -33.31 12.34 -1.80
C LEU A 315 -33.40 13.60 -2.68
N SER A 316 -34.13 13.57 -3.81
CA SER A 316 -34.26 14.70 -4.74
C SER A 316 -32.92 15.21 -5.32
N LEU A 317 -31.88 14.37 -5.35
CA LEU A 317 -30.52 14.72 -5.81
C LEU A 317 -30.20 14.11 -7.19
N GLU A 318 -31.21 13.81 -8.01
CA GLU A 318 -31.04 13.18 -9.33
C GLU A 318 -30.07 13.94 -10.24
N LYS A 319 -30.01 15.27 -10.13
CA LYS A 319 -29.09 16.12 -10.90
C LYS A 319 -27.60 15.80 -10.67
N LEU A 320 -27.26 15.16 -9.54
CA LEU A 320 -25.89 14.79 -9.16
C LEU A 320 -25.52 13.34 -9.56
N TYR A 321 -26.50 12.51 -9.95
CA TYR A 321 -26.29 11.11 -10.33
C TYR A 321 -26.03 11.00 -11.85
N ARG A 322 -24.78 10.71 -12.26
CA ARG A 322 -24.35 10.52 -13.67
C ARG A 322 -23.73 9.14 -13.96
#